data_AF-A0AAU0F6K6-F1
#
_entry.id   AF-A0AAU0F6K6-F1
#
_cell.length_a   1.000
_cell.length_b   1.000
_cell.length_c   1.000
_cell.angle_alpha   90.00
_cell.angle_beta   90.00
_cell.angle_gamma   90.00
#
_symmetry.space_group_name_H-M   'P 1'
#
loop_
_entity.id
_entity.type
_entity.pdbx_description
1 polymer ?
#
loop_
_entity_poly.entity_id
_entity_poly.type
_entity_poly.pdbx_seq_one_letter_code
_entity_poly.pdbx_strand_id
1 'polypeptide(L)'
;MREYKLPINKRILLTIASVGLFFVIISTYLKIIDKNYSELLLGIALLFQIIPQIIVLIDIIRNQLHNKLMWLVGMFTFGPLATIIYLLNREKHLRLYKRFENI
;
A
#
# COMPACT_ATOMS: atom_id res chain seq x y z
N MET A 1 13.95 12.11 -16.90
CA MET A 1 13.97 10.68 -16.49
C MET A 1 12.63 10.01 -16.79
N ARG A 2 12.58 8.68 -16.99
CA ARG A 2 11.34 7.97 -17.39
C ARG A 2 10.42 7.78 -16.17
N GLU A 3 9.22 8.35 -16.19
CA GLU A 3 8.16 8.05 -15.22
C GLU A 3 7.55 6.68 -15.54
N TYR A 4 7.63 5.75 -14.59
CA TYR A 4 7.02 4.44 -14.75
C TYR A 4 5.55 4.51 -14.33
N LYS A 5 4.66 4.14 -15.25
CA LYS A 5 3.24 3.95 -14.95
C LYS A 5 3.08 2.77 -14.00
N LEU A 6 2.10 2.86 -13.09
CA LEU A 6 1.73 1.71 -12.27
C LEU A 6 1.37 0.53 -13.17
N PRO A 7 1.77 -0.70 -12.81
CA PRO A 7 1.42 -1.90 -13.58
C PRO A 7 -0.09 -2.18 -13.56
N ILE A 8 -0.78 -1.72 -12.51
CA ILE A 8 -2.23 -1.86 -12.32
C ILE A 8 -2.85 -0.46 -12.17
N ASN A 9 -4.10 -0.30 -12.61
CA ASN A 9 -4.85 0.93 -12.40
C ASN A 9 -4.90 1.31 -10.90
N LYS A 10 -4.50 2.54 -10.57
CA LYS A 10 -4.52 3.10 -9.22
C LYS A 10 -5.85 2.86 -8.51
N ARG A 11 -6.99 3.03 -9.19
CA ARG A 11 -8.32 2.85 -8.59
C ARG A 11 -8.55 1.41 -8.14
N ILE A 12 -8.22 0.45 -8.99
CA ILE A 12 -8.35 -0.99 -8.68
C ILE A 12 -7.43 -1.34 -7.50
N LEU A 13 -6.18 -0.89 -7.54
CA LEU A 13 -5.20 -1.15 -6.49
C LEU A 13 -5.62 -0.58 -5.14
N LEU A 14 -6.20 0.62 -5.15
CA LEU A 14 -6.72 1.28 -3.95
C LEU A 14 -7.94 0.55 -3.39
N THR A 15 -8.84 0.07 -4.26
CA THR A 15 -9.98 -0.78 -3.83
C THR A 15 -9.48 -2.06 -3.19
N ILE A 16 -8.52 -2.76 -3.81
CA ILE A 16 -7.95 -4.00 -3.25
C ILE A 16 -7.31 -3.73 -1.88
N ALA A 17 -6.51 -2.67 -1.75
CA ALA A 17 -5.88 -2.31 -0.49
C ALA A 17 -6.92 -1.94 0.59
N SER A 18 -7.99 -1.23 0.22
CA SER A 18 -9.04 -0.82 1.17
C SER A 18 -9.90 -2.01 1.62
N VAL A 19 -10.30 -2.86 0.68
CA VAL A 19 -11.04 -4.10 0.97
C VAL A 19 -10.17 -5.04 1.80
N GLY A 20 -8.91 -5.23 1.44
CA GLY A 20 -7.97 -6.03 2.22
C GLY A 20 -7.83 -5.54 3.66
N LEU A 21 -7.80 -4.23 3.88
CA LEU A 21 -7.72 -3.64 5.23
C LEU A 21 -8.97 -3.95 6.03
N PHE A 22 -10.14 -3.79 5.41
CA PHE A 22 -11.43 -4.10 6.01
C PHE A 22 -11.53 -5.58 6.40
N PHE A 23 -11.11 -6.49 5.51
CA PHE A 23 -11.06 -7.92 5.81
C PHE A 23 -10.10 -8.24 6.95
N VAL A 24 -8.91 -7.64 7.00
CA VAL A 24 -7.97 -7.85 8.12
C VAL A 24 -8.59 -7.42 9.45
N ILE A 25 -9.30 -6.29 9.49
CA ILE A 25 -9.97 -5.80 10.70
C ILE A 25 -11.04 -6.79 11.15
N ILE A 26 -11.92 -7.23 10.24
CA ILE A 26 -12.98 -8.20 10.55
C ILE A 26 -12.39 -9.53 11.02
N SER A 27 -11.44 -10.08 10.28
CA SER A 27 -10.83 -11.37 10.60
C SER A 27 -10.11 -11.33 11.94
N THR A 28 -9.44 -10.22 12.26
CA THR A 28 -8.78 -10.03 13.55
C THR A 28 -9.79 -9.92 14.67
N TYR A 29 -10.87 -9.15 14.47
CA TYR A 29 -11.95 -9.01 15.45
C TYR A 29 -12.62 -10.36 15.76
N LEU A 30 -12.95 -11.14 14.72
CA LEU A 30 -13.53 -12.48 14.88
C LEU A 30 -12.58 -13.44 15.63
N LYS A 31 -11.28 -13.40 15.32
CA LYS A 31 -10.27 -14.22 16.02
C LYS A 31 -10.14 -13.85 17.50
N ILE A 32 -10.38 -12.59 17.86
CA ILE A 32 -10.37 -12.14 19.27
C ILE A 32 -11.61 -12.64 20.01
N ILE A 33 -12.79 -12.59 19.36
CA ILE A 33 -14.05 -13.06 19.97
C ILE A 33 -14.01 -14.57 20.21
N ASP A 34 -13.60 -15.33 19.21
CA ASP A 34 -13.54 -16.77 19.30
C ASP A 34 -12.28 -17.29 18.60
N LYS A 35 -11.42 -17.92 19.40
CA LYS A 35 -10.13 -18.47 18.93
C LYS A 35 -10.30 -19.60 17.91
N ASN A 36 -11.48 -20.20 17.80
CA ASN A 36 -11.79 -21.20 16.77
C ASN A 36 -12.12 -20.57 15.41
N TYR A 37 -12.27 -19.25 15.32
CA TYR A 37 -12.40 -18.62 14.01
C TYR A 37 -11.13 -18.87 13.19
N SER A 38 -11.38 -19.38 11.99
CA SER A 38 -10.37 -19.97 11.13
C SER A 38 -9.23 -19.00 10.83
N GLU A 39 -8.01 -19.43 11.16
CA GLU A 39 -6.76 -18.79 10.73
C GLU A 39 -6.68 -18.63 9.21
N LEU A 40 -7.45 -19.44 8.48
CA LEU A 40 -7.60 -19.39 7.03
C LEU A 40 -8.19 -18.04 6.57
N LEU A 41 -9.19 -17.48 7.27
CA LEU A 41 -9.79 -16.19 6.91
C LEU A 41 -8.79 -15.03 7.10
N LEU A 42 -7.99 -15.10 8.17
CA LEU A 42 -6.91 -14.15 8.44
C LEU A 42 -5.79 -14.29 7.40
N GLY A 43 -5.43 -15.52 7.02
CA GLY A 43 -4.48 -15.81 5.95
C GLY A 43 -4.92 -15.23 4.60
N ILE A 44 -6.18 -15.43 4.21
CA ILE A 44 -6.73 -14.84 2.99
C ILE A 44 -6.66 -13.31 3.04
N ALA A 45 -7.09 -12.70 4.15
CA ALA A 45 -7.06 -11.25 4.32
C ALA A 45 -5.64 -10.67 4.18
N LEU A 46 -4.63 -11.36 4.73
CA LEU A 46 -3.22 -10.97 4.61
C LEU A 46 -2.71 -11.07 3.17
N LEU A 47 -3.10 -12.11 2.41
CA LEU A 47 -2.73 -12.24 1.00
C LEU A 47 -3.25 -11.06 0.16
N PHE A 48 -4.48 -10.63 0.42
CA PHE A 48 -5.06 -9.44 -0.23
C PHE A 48 -4.29 -8.16 0.10
N GLN A 49 -3.54 -8.11 1.20
CA GLN A 49 -2.70 -6.95 1.52
C GLN A 49 -1.27 -7.00 1.00
N ILE A 50 -0.68 -8.18 0.92
CA ILE A 50 0.67 -8.34 0.41
C ILE A 50 0.76 -7.88 -1.05
N ILE A 51 -0.27 -8.14 -1.87
CA ILE A 51 -0.28 -7.78 -3.29
C ILE A 51 -0.17 -6.25 -3.50
N PRO A 52 -1.07 -5.40 -2.95
CA PRO A 52 -0.94 -3.95 -3.04
C PRO A 52 0.38 -3.42 -2.47
N GLN A 53 0.83 -4.01 -1.36
CA GLN A 53 2.05 -3.58 -0.70
C GLN A 53 3.29 -3.83 -1.57
N ILE A 54 3.40 -4.98 -2.23
CA ILE A 54 4.48 -5.28 -3.18
C ILE A 54 4.44 -4.33 -4.37
N ILE A 55 3.26 -4.08 -4.93
CA ILE A 55 3.13 -3.21 -6.11
C ILE A 55 3.56 -1.78 -5.78
N VAL A 56 3.15 -1.25 -4.62
CA VAL A 56 3.56 0.07 -4.17
C VAL A 56 5.06 0.11 -3.86
N LEU A 57 5.62 -0.95 -3.27
CA LEU A 57 7.05 -1.04 -3.03
C LEU A 57 7.85 -0.98 -4.34
N ILE A 58 7.43 -1.71 -5.36
CA ILE A 58 8.03 -1.66 -6.70
C ILE A 58 7.90 -0.25 -7.29
N ASP A 59 6.75 0.42 -7.12
CA ASP A 59 6.53 1.78 -7.60
C ASP A 59 7.50 2.78 -6.93
N ILE A 60 7.72 2.66 -5.62
CA ILE A 60 8.65 3.50 -4.85
C ILE A 60 10.11 3.27 -5.25
N ILE A 61 10.50 2.01 -5.50
CA ILE A 61 11.85 1.66 -5.94
C ILE A 61 12.10 2.18 -7.35
N ARG A 62 11.16 1.96 -8.28
CA ARG A 62 11.30 2.32 -9.70
C ARG A 62 11.15 3.82 -9.96
N ASN A 63 10.31 4.52 -9.22
CA ASN A 63 10.09 5.95 -9.42
C ASN A 63 10.94 6.81 -8.48
N GLN A 64 11.37 7.96 -8.98
CA GLN A 64 12.01 9.00 -8.19
C GLN A 64 10.92 9.73 -7.38
N LEU A 65 11.00 9.67 -6.05
CA LEU A 65 10.06 10.32 -5.14
C LEU A 65 10.84 11.14 -4.14
N HIS A 66 10.28 12.26 -3.71
CA HIS A 66 10.82 12.99 -2.58
C HIS A 66 10.62 12.18 -1.29
N ASN A 67 11.66 12.04 -0.48
CA ASN A 67 11.68 11.26 0.77
C ASN A 67 11.33 9.76 0.62
N LYS A 68 11.98 9.06 -0.32
CA LYS A 68 11.80 7.60 -0.52
C LYS A 68 11.93 6.78 0.76
N LEU A 69 12.94 7.08 1.59
CA LEU A 69 13.19 6.37 2.85
C LEU A 69 12.01 6.49 3.81
N MET A 70 11.39 7.67 3.91
CA MET A 70 10.21 7.88 4.76
C MET A 70 9.05 6.97 4.32
N TRP A 71 8.81 6.85 3.01
CA TRP A 71 7.77 5.97 2.48
C TRP A 71 8.08 4.49 2.70
N LEU A 72 9.33 4.08 2.51
CA LEU A 72 9.77 2.70 2.72
C LEU A 72 9.63 2.29 4.19
N VAL A 73 10.10 3.12 5.11
CA VAL A 73 9.96 2.90 6.56
C VAL A 73 8.48 2.93 6.97
N GLY A 74 7.71 3.88 6.45
CA GLY A 74 6.27 4.00 6.70
C GLY A 74 5.47 2.77 6.27
N MET A 75 5.82 2.17 5.14
CA MET A 75 5.19 0.92 4.69
C MET A 75 5.51 -0.27 5.58
N PHE A 76 6.70 -0.34 6.17
CA PHE A 76 7.04 -1.44 7.06
C PHE A 76 6.36 -1.31 8.43
N THR A 77 6.24 -0.07 8.92
CA THR A 77 5.65 0.24 10.25
C THR A 77 4.12 0.27 10.24
N PHE A 78 3.51 0.91 9.23
CA PHE A 78 2.06 1.09 9.15
C PHE A 78 1.39 0.19 8.10
N GLY A 79 2.18 -0.60 7.37
CA GLY A 79 1.72 -1.64 6.44
C GLY A 79 0.65 -1.14 5.45
N PRO A 80 -0.58 -1.65 5.52
CA PRO A 80 -1.64 -1.31 4.59
C PRO A 80 -2.11 0.14 4.65
N LEU A 81 -2.02 0.81 5.81
CA LEU A 81 -2.39 2.23 5.93
C LEU A 81 -1.44 3.12 5.11
N ALA A 82 -0.14 2.89 5.21
CA ALA A 82 0.85 3.61 4.42
C ALA A 82 0.66 3.37 2.91
N THR A 83 0.32 2.14 2.52
CA THR A 83 0.01 1.77 1.13
C THR A 83 -1.17 2.59 0.58
N ILE A 84 -2.26 2.72 1.35
CA ILE A 84 -3.44 3.50 0.95
C ILE A 84 -3.11 5.00 0.85
N ILE A 85 -2.46 5.56 1.87
CA ILE A 85 -2.08 6.99 1.89
C ILE A 85 -1.14 7.32 0.72
N TYR A 86 -0.18 6.44 0.43
CA TYR A 86 0.70 6.56 -0.72
C TYR A 86 -0.08 6.60 -2.03
N LEU A 87 -0.99 5.63 -2.25
CA LEU A 87 -1.78 5.54 -3.48
C LEU A 87 -2.66 6.77 -3.70
N LEU A 88 -3.29 7.30 -2.64
CA LEU A 88 -4.06 8.53 -2.69
C LEU A 88 -3.20 9.71 -3.17
N ASN A 89 -2.01 9.86 -2.58
CA ASN A 89 -1.14 11.01 -2.79
C ASN A 89 -0.08 10.84 -3.89
N ARG A 90 -0.02 9.71 -4.59
CA ARG A 90 1.01 9.36 -5.60
C ARG A 90 1.30 10.50 -6.59
N GLU A 91 0.27 11.11 -7.16
CA GLU A 91 0.41 12.20 -8.14
C GLU A 91 1.01 13.47 -7.54
N LYS A 92 0.79 13.71 -6.24
CA LYS A 92 1.42 14.82 -5.52
C LYS A 92 2.90 14.53 -5.30
N HIS A 93 3.28 13.30 -4.97
CA HIS A 93 4.68 12.92 -4.77
C HIS A 93 5.52 13.02 -6.04
N LEU A 94 4.97 12.57 -7.18
CA LEU A 94 5.64 12.69 -8.48
C LEU A 94 5.80 14.16 -8.90
N ARG A 95 4.79 15.01 -8.67
CA ARG A 95 4.88 16.45 -8.94
C ARG A 95 5.86 17.17 -8.03
N LEU A 96 5.92 16.82 -6.74
CA LEU A 96 6.87 17.40 -5.80
C LEU A 96 8.31 17.11 -6.21
N TYR A 97 8.61 15.88 -6.62
CA TYR A 97 9.95 15.53 -7.11
C TYR A 97 10.35 16.40 -8.31
N LYS A 98 9.50 16.52 -9.34
CA LYS A 98 9.76 17.39 -10.51
C LYS A 98 9.99 18.86 -10.14
N ARG A 99 9.31 19.35 -9.09
CA ARG A 99 9.48 20.73 -8.62
C ARG A 99 10.85 20.96 -7.99
N PHE A 100 11.36 20.01 -7.21
CA PHE A 100 12.68 20.11 -6.58
C PHE A 100 13.84 19.79 -7.54
N GLU A 101 13.60 19.04 -8.61
CA GLU A 101 14.62 18.78 -9.65
C GLU A 101 14.88 20.01 -10.54
N ASN A 102 13.89 20.90 -10.69
CA ASN A 102 13.98 22.11 -11.53
C ASN A 102 14.47 23.37 -10.79
N ILE A 103 14.95 23.24 -9.55
CA ILE A 103 15.57 24.30 -8.74
C ILE A 103 17.06 23.99 -8.63
#